data_AF-A0A252C5Q9-F1
#
_entry.id   AF-A0A252C5Q9-F1
#
_cell.length_a   1.000
_cell.length_b   1.000
_cell.length_c   1.000
_cell.angle_alpha   90.00
_cell.angle_beta   90.00
_cell.angle_gamma   90.00
#
_symmetry.space_group_name_H-M   'P 1'
#
loop_
_entity.id
_entity.type
_entity.pdbx_description
1 polymer ?
#
loop_
_entity_poly.entity_id
_entity_poly.type
_entity_poly.pdbx_seq_one_letter_code
_entity_poly.pdbx_strand_id
1 'polypeptide(L)'
;MVIFTTESAIAHAIKSIQDLSKKLEIGPEFKFGKLCNDYRDEFFREVCKCDFISRSVVVDKSKIYSPTLRENKDKFYNYFIGQMLRHDNGVLKDAKVIIDGSGDRDFKKEFCGYLRRSVDAGCVRKVSLKDSKGEPLIQLADMVAGAIARSYKSDKPDAGRWRSMLGRSGKIDNIWNFR
;
A
#
# COMPACT_ATOMS: atom_id res chain seq x y z
N MET A 1 -1.19 -1.71 3.03
CA MET A 1 -1.43 -3.01 2.38
C MET A 1 -2.74 -2.95 1.61
N VAL A 2 -2.75 -3.45 0.37
CA VAL A 2 -3.96 -3.66 -0.43
C VAL A 2 -4.16 -5.16 -0.55
N ILE A 3 -5.40 -5.62 -0.36
CA ILE A 3 -5.75 -7.04 -0.25
C ILE A 3 -6.81 -7.36 -1.30
N PHE A 4 -6.57 -8.45 -2.02
CA PHE A 4 -7.51 -9.07 -2.96
C PHE A 4 -7.79 -10.50 -2.50
N THR A 5 -9.03 -10.94 -2.60
CA THR A 5 -9.44 -12.30 -2.22
C THR A 5 -9.58 -13.26 -3.40
N THR A 6 -9.66 -12.73 -4.63
CA THR A 6 -9.82 -13.54 -5.86
C THR A 6 -8.85 -13.10 -6.95
N GLU A 7 -8.49 -14.05 -7.82
CA GLU A 7 -7.65 -13.77 -8.99
C GLU A 7 -8.36 -12.89 -10.03
N SER A 8 -9.67 -13.03 -10.16
CA SER A 8 -10.49 -12.19 -11.06
C SER A 8 -10.45 -10.72 -10.63
N ALA A 9 -10.52 -10.44 -9.32
CA ALA A 9 -10.41 -9.09 -8.79
C ALA A 9 -9.02 -8.49 -9.05
N ILE A 10 -7.97 -9.30 -8.90
CA ILE A 10 -6.59 -8.91 -9.24
C ILE A 10 -6.49 -8.54 -10.73
N ALA A 11 -6.95 -9.41 -11.61
CA ALA A 11 -6.88 -9.21 -13.06
C ALA A 11 -7.67 -7.96 -13.49
N HIS A 12 -8.87 -7.76 -12.92
CA HIS A 12 -9.68 -6.58 -13.18
C HIS A 12 -8.97 -5.31 -12.74
N ALA A 13 -8.42 -5.25 -11.52
CA ALA A 13 -7.72 -4.07 -11.03
C ALA A 13 -6.46 -3.74 -11.85
N ILE A 14 -5.68 -4.75 -12.24
CA ILE A 14 -4.52 -4.56 -13.13
C ILE A 14 -4.96 -3.94 -14.45
N LYS A 15 -6.00 -4.51 -15.08
CA LYS A 15 -6.53 -4.01 -16.35
C LYS A 15 -7.04 -2.57 -16.23
N SER A 16 -7.86 -2.28 -15.23
CA SER A 16 -8.40 -0.93 -15.00
C SER A 16 -7.31 0.12 -14.84
N ILE A 17 -6.24 -0.17 -14.09
CA ILE A 17 -5.12 0.76 -13.90
C ILE A 17 -4.34 0.95 -15.20
N GLN A 18 -4.09 -0.14 -15.95
CA GLN A 18 -3.38 -0.06 -17.24
C GLN A 18 -4.16 0.70 -18.29
N ASP A 19 -5.47 0.44 -18.42
CA ASP A 19 -6.34 1.14 -19.36
C ASP A 19 -6.46 2.62 -18.99
N LEU A 20 -6.51 2.95 -17.70
CA LEU A 20 -6.48 4.33 -17.24
C LEU A 20 -5.15 5.03 -17.55
N SER A 21 -4.01 4.36 -17.34
CA SER A 21 -2.70 4.93 -17.68
C SER A 21 -2.63 5.31 -19.16
N LYS A 22 -3.13 4.45 -20.04
CA LYS A 22 -3.23 4.72 -21.47
C LYS A 22 -4.18 5.89 -21.77
N LYS A 23 -5.38 5.89 -21.17
CA LYS A 23 -6.39 6.93 -21.36
C LYS A 23 -5.88 8.32 -20.98
N LEU A 24 -5.12 8.42 -19.88
CA LEU A 24 -4.60 9.69 -19.38
C LEU A 24 -3.24 10.07 -19.98
N GLU A 25 -2.69 9.24 -20.86
CA GLU A 25 -1.36 9.42 -21.46
C GLU A 25 -0.26 9.65 -20.40
N ILE A 26 -0.43 9.04 -19.22
CA ILE A 26 0.54 9.11 -18.13
C ILE A 26 1.64 8.10 -18.42
N GLY A 27 2.87 8.46 -18.10
CA GLY A 27 4.02 7.55 -18.11
C GLY A 27 3.77 6.27 -17.28
N PRO A 28 4.76 5.37 -17.19
CA PRO A 28 4.54 3.99 -16.74
C PRO A 28 4.05 3.84 -15.28
N GLU A 29 4.00 4.93 -14.50
CA GLU A 29 3.84 4.87 -13.06
C GLU A 29 2.89 5.94 -12.51
N PHE A 30 1.78 5.48 -11.91
CA PHE A 30 1.00 6.28 -10.98
C PHE A 30 1.75 6.45 -9.66
N LYS A 31 2.04 7.70 -9.31
CA LYS A 31 2.61 8.08 -8.00
C LYS A 31 1.80 9.21 -7.38
N PHE A 32 1.25 8.97 -6.19
CA PHE A 32 0.32 9.92 -5.57
C PHE A 32 0.93 11.31 -5.43
N GLY A 33 2.19 11.39 -4.99
CA GLY A 33 2.90 12.66 -4.80
C GLY A 33 3.21 13.42 -6.09
N LYS A 34 3.20 12.74 -7.25
CA LYS A 34 3.55 13.33 -8.56
C LYS A 34 2.35 13.65 -9.44
N LEU A 35 1.18 13.07 -9.17
CA LEU A 35 -0.03 13.34 -9.93
C LEU A 35 -0.66 14.71 -9.58
N CYS A 36 -1.35 15.33 -10.52
CA CYS A 36 -2.26 16.44 -10.23
C CYS A 36 -3.55 15.94 -9.55
N ASN A 37 -4.37 16.85 -9.01
CA ASN A 37 -5.61 16.45 -8.33
C ASN A 37 -6.59 15.76 -9.28
N ASP A 38 -6.74 16.25 -10.52
CA ASP A 38 -7.69 15.70 -11.48
C ASP A 38 -7.36 14.25 -11.85
N TYR A 39 -6.07 13.95 -12.07
CA TYR A 39 -5.64 12.58 -12.35
C TYR A 39 -5.76 11.66 -11.14
N ARG A 40 -5.60 12.17 -9.92
CA ARG A 40 -5.93 11.41 -8.71
C ARG A 40 -7.44 11.12 -8.67
N ASP A 41 -8.29 12.08 -9.02
CA ASP A 41 -9.74 11.86 -9.05
C ASP A 41 -10.13 10.78 -10.05
N GLU A 42 -9.61 10.84 -11.29
CA GLU A 42 -9.81 9.79 -12.29
C GLU A 42 -9.33 8.43 -11.77
N PHE A 43 -8.14 8.38 -11.17
CA PHE A 43 -7.59 7.16 -10.59
C PHE A 43 -8.52 6.57 -9.52
N PHE A 44 -8.90 7.35 -8.51
CA PHE A 44 -9.76 6.86 -7.45
C PHE A 44 -11.18 6.55 -7.93
N ARG A 45 -11.71 7.28 -8.91
CA ARG A 45 -13.01 6.96 -9.53
C ARG A 45 -12.99 5.61 -10.24
N GLU A 46 -11.87 5.25 -10.85
CA GLU A 46 -11.73 3.97 -11.53
C GLU A 46 -11.48 2.82 -10.56
N VAL A 47 -10.45 2.91 -9.70
CA VAL A 47 -10.07 1.78 -8.84
C VAL A 47 -11.09 1.50 -7.74
N CYS A 48 -11.89 2.48 -7.32
CA CYS A 48 -12.96 2.23 -6.33
C CYS A 48 -14.05 1.28 -6.83
N LYS A 49 -14.09 0.96 -8.14
CA LYS A 49 -14.96 -0.06 -8.72
C LYS A 49 -14.39 -1.48 -8.59
N CYS A 50 -13.09 -1.62 -8.27
CA CYS A 50 -12.42 -2.91 -8.19
C CYS A 50 -12.58 -3.55 -6.80
N ASP A 51 -12.57 -4.88 -6.75
CA ASP A 51 -12.79 -5.64 -5.51
C ASP A 51 -11.51 -5.83 -4.71
N PHE A 52 -11.15 -4.78 -3.97
CA PHE A 52 -10.07 -4.83 -2.98
C PHE A 52 -10.48 -4.15 -1.69
N ILE A 53 -9.75 -4.45 -0.63
CA ILE A 53 -9.76 -3.69 0.62
C ILE A 53 -8.34 -3.23 0.96
N SER A 54 -8.23 -2.24 1.82
CA SER A 54 -6.95 -1.70 2.26
C SER A 54 -6.85 -1.63 3.77
N ARG A 55 -5.63 -1.92 4.25
CA ARG A 55 -5.21 -1.71 5.64
C ARG A 55 -4.01 -0.82 5.67
N SER A 56 -4.02 0.17 6.56
CA SER A 56 -2.97 1.18 6.63
C SER A 56 -2.55 1.45 8.06
N VAL A 57 -1.27 1.75 8.24
CA VAL A 57 -0.71 2.24 9.50
C VAL A 57 -0.29 3.68 9.28
N VAL A 58 -0.80 4.57 10.13
CA VAL A 58 -0.47 6.00 10.13
C VAL A 58 0.38 6.26 11.36
N VAL A 59 1.55 6.84 11.13
CA VAL A 59 2.56 7.03 12.16
C VAL A 59 2.90 8.51 12.27
N ASP A 60 2.62 9.07 13.44
CA ASP A 60 3.10 10.40 13.79
C ASP A 60 4.55 10.30 14.28
N LYS A 61 5.48 10.79 13.44
CA LYS A 61 6.93 10.71 13.74
C LYS A 61 7.33 11.49 14.99
N SER A 62 6.55 12.50 15.40
CA SER A 62 6.84 13.25 16.62
C SER A 62 6.72 12.40 17.89
N LYS A 63 5.90 11.34 17.84
CA LYS A 63 5.61 10.45 18.97
C LYS A 63 6.55 9.25 19.08
N ILE A 64 7.44 9.06 18.09
CA ILE A 64 8.39 7.95 18.13
C ILE A 64 9.51 8.33 19.08
N TYR A 65 9.71 7.65 20.19
CA TYR A 65 10.79 7.99 21.14
C TYR A 65 12.15 7.38 20.76
N SER A 66 12.15 6.26 20.04
CA SER A 66 13.39 5.56 19.66
C SER A 66 14.25 6.42 18.72
N PRO A 67 15.47 6.81 19.12
CA PRO A 67 16.40 7.55 18.25
C PRO A 67 16.68 6.78 16.96
N THR A 68 16.85 5.46 17.07
CA THR A 68 17.09 4.56 15.95
C THR A 68 15.97 4.60 14.90
N LEU A 69 14.70 4.64 15.33
CA LEU A 69 13.56 4.73 14.39
C LEU A 69 13.36 6.14 13.84
N ARG A 70 13.85 7.19 14.51
CA ARG A 70 13.81 8.57 13.98
C ARG A 70 14.87 8.80 12.92
N GLU A 71 16.08 8.32 13.16
CA GLU A 71 17.27 8.61 12.36
C GLU A 71 17.43 7.67 11.18
N ASN A 72 16.94 6.42 11.29
CA ASN A 72 17.07 5.42 10.25
C ASN A 72 15.71 5.12 9.60
N LYS A 73 15.51 5.67 8.39
CA LYS A 73 14.28 5.49 7.58
C LYS A 73 13.99 4.03 7.28
N ASP A 74 15.02 3.23 7.09
CA ASP A 74 14.87 1.82 6.77
C ASP A 74 14.37 1.07 7.99
N LYS A 75 15.04 1.20 9.15
CA LYS A 75 14.57 0.60 10.41
C LYS A 75 13.15 1.06 10.80
N PHE A 76 12.80 2.31 10.55
CA PHE A 76 11.43 2.82 10.68
C PHE A 76 10.45 2.00 9.83
N TYR A 77 10.73 1.90 8.53
CA TYR A 77 9.87 1.20 7.59
C TYR A 77 9.73 -0.28 7.96
N ASN A 78 10.86 -0.90 8.34
CA ASN A 78 10.94 -2.30 8.74
C ASN A 78 10.07 -2.60 9.94
N TYR A 79 10.14 -1.74 10.95
CA TYR A 79 9.36 -1.89 12.17
C TYR A 79 7.86 -1.86 11.88
N PHE A 80 7.37 -0.85 11.17
CA PHE A 80 5.93 -0.68 10.95
C PHE A 80 5.32 -1.68 9.96
N ILE A 81 6.06 -2.09 8.92
CA ILE A 81 5.62 -3.20 8.08
C ILE A 81 5.57 -4.49 8.88
N GLY A 82 6.61 -4.78 9.67
CA GLY A 82 6.63 -5.94 10.54
C GLY A 82 5.43 -5.99 11.49
N GLN A 83 5.07 -4.85 12.09
CA GLN A 83 3.87 -4.75 12.92
C GLN A 83 2.58 -4.98 12.12
N MET A 84 2.43 -4.35 10.94
CA MET A 84 1.24 -4.50 10.09
C MET A 84 0.99 -5.96 9.70
N LEU A 85 2.05 -6.73 9.46
CA LEU A 85 1.93 -8.14 9.06
C LEU A 85 1.77 -9.11 10.24
N ARG A 86 2.29 -8.77 11.43
CA ARG A 86 1.99 -9.55 12.64
C ARG A 86 0.52 -9.44 13.06
N HIS A 87 -0.11 -8.33 12.71
CA HIS A 87 -1.53 -8.05 12.97
C HIS A 87 -2.35 -8.17 11.68
N ASP A 88 -2.08 -9.18 10.86
CA ASP A 88 -2.77 -9.40 9.59
C ASP A 88 -4.17 -10.01 9.73
N ASN A 89 -4.61 -10.37 10.93
CA ASN A 89 -5.90 -11.02 11.20
C ASN A 89 -6.13 -12.27 10.31
N GLY A 90 -5.07 -13.03 10.02
CA GLY A 90 -5.15 -14.27 9.22
C GLY A 90 -5.22 -14.07 7.70
N VAL A 91 -5.16 -12.83 7.20
CA VAL A 91 -5.17 -12.51 5.76
C VAL A 91 -3.95 -13.07 5.04
N LEU A 92 -2.84 -13.28 5.74
CA LEU A 92 -1.62 -13.82 5.14
C LEU A 92 -1.67 -15.33 4.91
N LYS A 93 -2.65 -16.05 5.49
CA LYS A 93 -2.79 -17.49 5.33
C LYS A 93 -2.96 -17.87 3.87
N ASP A 94 -2.03 -18.64 3.32
CA ASP A 94 -1.98 -19.00 1.89
C ASP A 94 -2.02 -17.76 0.96
N ALA A 95 -1.40 -16.65 1.38
CA ALA A 95 -1.36 -15.44 0.57
C ALA A 95 -0.15 -15.37 -0.36
N LYS A 96 -0.31 -14.67 -1.48
CA LYS A 96 0.80 -14.17 -2.29
C LYS A 96 1.08 -12.72 -1.91
N VAL A 97 2.22 -12.47 -1.29
CA VAL A 97 2.65 -11.15 -0.83
C VAL A 97 3.59 -10.53 -1.86
N ILE A 98 3.24 -9.34 -2.36
CA ILE A 98 4.06 -8.54 -3.27
C ILE A 98 4.46 -7.25 -2.55
N ILE A 99 5.74 -6.93 -2.58
CA ILE A 99 6.31 -5.80 -1.85
C ILE A 99 7.09 -4.93 -2.80
N ASP A 100 6.97 -3.62 -2.58
CA ASP A 100 7.73 -2.64 -3.32
C ASP A 100 9.24 -2.84 -3.14
N GLY A 101 9.89 -3.07 -4.26
CA GLY A 101 11.32 -3.27 -4.43
C GLY A 101 12.14 -2.00 -4.24
N SER A 102 11.56 -0.86 -3.87
CA SER A 102 12.29 0.37 -3.56
C SER A 102 12.93 0.40 -2.16
N GLY A 103 12.56 -0.51 -1.24
CA GLY A 103 13.06 -0.54 0.14
C GLY A 103 14.51 -1.05 0.33
N ASP A 104 15.05 -0.91 1.54
CA ASP A 104 16.40 -1.34 1.93
C ASP A 104 16.67 -2.85 1.69
N ARG A 105 17.90 -3.17 1.28
CA ARG A 105 18.33 -4.53 0.93
C ARG A 105 18.40 -5.44 2.16
N ASP A 106 18.84 -4.90 3.30
CA ASP A 106 18.95 -5.67 4.54
C ASP A 106 17.58 -5.94 5.15
N PHE A 107 16.67 -4.95 5.12
CA PHE A 107 15.25 -5.17 5.40
C PHE A 107 14.67 -6.30 4.58
N LYS A 108 14.79 -6.20 3.25
CA LYS A 108 14.24 -7.20 2.33
C LYS A 108 14.74 -8.58 2.68
N LYS A 109 16.00 -8.72 3.11
CA LYS A 109 16.58 -9.99 3.50
C LYS A 109 16.00 -10.51 4.80
N GLU A 110 15.95 -9.69 5.86
CA GLU A 110 15.38 -10.08 7.17
C GLU A 110 13.88 -10.36 7.07
N PHE A 111 13.17 -9.51 6.34
CA PHE A 111 11.74 -9.58 6.08
C PHE A 111 11.38 -10.79 5.23
N CYS A 112 12.08 -11.02 4.11
CA CYS A 112 11.92 -12.25 3.35
C CYS A 112 12.27 -13.45 4.22
N GLY A 113 13.26 -13.35 5.12
CA GLY A 113 13.58 -14.39 6.09
C GLY A 113 12.42 -14.68 7.06
N TYR A 114 11.80 -13.66 7.62
CA TYR A 114 10.62 -13.78 8.48
C TYR A 114 9.45 -14.43 7.72
N LEU A 115 9.08 -13.88 6.56
CA LEU A 115 8.00 -14.46 5.79
C LEU A 115 8.34 -15.84 5.24
N ARG A 116 9.60 -16.15 4.89
CA ARG A 116 10.01 -17.50 4.48
C ARG A 116 9.85 -18.50 5.62
N ARG A 117 10.23 -18.15 6.85
CA ARG A 117 9.91 -18.99 8.01
C ARG A 117 8.40 -19.22 8.14
N SER A 118 7.59 -18.20 7.84
CA SER A 118 6.13 -18.34 7.77
C SER A 118 5.66 -19.16 6.55
N VAL A 119 6.36 -19.15 5.41
CA VAL A 119 6.09 -20.00 4.23
C VAL A 119 6.40 -21.46 4.55
N ASP A 120 7.54 -21.73 5.19
CA ASP A 120 7.96 -23.07 5.61
C ASP A 120 7.01 -23.63 6.68
N ALA A 121 6.42 -22.76 7.50
CA ALA A 121 5.34 -23.10 8.44
C ALA A 121 3.95 -23.20 7.78
N GLY A 122 3.85 -23.05 6.45
CA GLY A 122 2.60 -23.15 5.69
C GLY A 122 1.65 -21.95 5.83
N CYS A 123 2.09 -20.85 6.44
CA CYS A 123 1.27 -19.65 6.62
C CYS A 123 1.23 -18.78 5.37
N VAL A 124 2.30 -18.64 4.58
CA VAL A 124 2.30 -17.78 3.36
C VAL A 124 2.63 -18.62 2.14
N ARG A 125 1.95 -18.41 1.00
CA ARG A 125 2.20 -19.19 -0.23
C ARG A 125 3.44 -18.71 -0.97
N LYS A 126 3.58 -17.40 -1.15
CA LYS A 126 4.66 -16.81 -1.97
C LYS A 126 4.94 -15.38 -1.57
N VAL A 127 6.22 -15.01 -1.58
CA VAL A 127 6.69 -13.64 -1.37
C VAL A 127 7.47 -13.19 -2.60
N SER A 128 7.24 -11.96 -3.06
CA SER A 128 7.95 -11.40 -4.22
C SER A 128 8.23 -9.91 -4.02
N LEU A 129 9.44 -9.49 -4.42
CA LEU A 129 9.85 -8.09 -4.45
C LEU A 129 9.80 -7.62 -5.90
N LYS A 130 9.16 -6.48 -6.15
CA LYS A 130 9.00 -5.97 -7.52
C LYS A 130 9.07 -4.45 -7.60
N ASP A 131 9.52 -3.93 -8.73
CA ASP A 131 9.57 -2.48 -9.00
C ASP A 131 8.17 -1.93 -9.31
N SER A 132 7.80 -0.83 -8.67
CA SER A 132 6.53 -0.13 -8.86
C SER A 132 6.29 0.33 -10.30
N LYS A 133 7.33 0.62 -11.08
CA LYS A 133 7.21 1.08 -12.49
C LYS A 133 6.51 0.08 -13.40
N GLY A 134 6.58 -1.22 -13.09
CA GLY A 134 5.96 -2.28 -13.88
C GLY A 134 4.76 -2.96 -13.22
N GLU A 135 4.38 -2.55 -12.00
CA GLU A 135 3.44 -3.29 -11.17
C GLU A 135 2.25 -2.42 -10.74
N PRO A 136 1.12 -2.49 -11.47
CA PRO A 136 -0.08 -1.70 -11.19
C PRO A 136 -0.60 -1.83 -9.75
N LEU A 137 -0.46 -3.00 -9.12
CA LEU A 137 -0.92 -3.21 -7.75
C LEU A 137 -0.05 -2.52 -6.70
N ILE A 138 1.26 -2.37 -6.97
CA ILE A 138 2.16 -1.59 -6.12
C ILE A 138 1.81 -0.11 -6.24
N GLN A 139 1.54 0.36 -7.47
CA GLN A 139 1.07 1.72 -7.71
C GLN A 139 -0.27 2.00 -7.01
N LEU A 140 -1.21 1.05 -7.03
CA LEU A 140 -2.44 1.14 -6.24
C LEU A 140 -2.16 1.30 -4.75
N ALA A 141 -1.19 0.54 -4.21
CA ALA A 141 -0.80 0.67 -2.81
C ALA A 141 -0.19 2.04 -2.50
N ASP A 142 0.66 2.59 -3.37
CA ASP A 142 1.20 3.97 -3.25
C ASP A 142 0.08 5.01 -3.27
N MET A 143 -0.85 4.89 -4.23
CA MET A 143 -1.99 5.80 -4.35
C MET A 143 -2.84 5.79 -3.08
N VAL A 144 -3.23 4.62 -2.59
CA VAL A 144 -4.01 4.48 -1.34
C VAL A 144 -3.25 5.04 -0.14
N ALA A 145 -1.96 4.71 0.01
CA ALA A 145 -1.14 5.23 1.10
C ALA A 145 -1.03 6.76 1.06
N GLY A 146 -0.84 7.34 -0.12
CA GLY A 146 -0.78 8.78 -0.33
C GLY A 146 -2.10 9.48 -0.02
N ALA A 147 -3.23 8.91 -0.43
CA ALA A 147 -4.56 9.44 -0.11
C ALA A 147 -4.83 9.46 1.40
N ILE A 148 -4.49 8.38 2.09
CA ILE A 148 -4.63 8.30 3.54
C ILE A 148 -3.69 9.30 4.21
N ALA A 149 -2.41 9.33 3.84
CA ALA A 149 -1.43 10.25 4.41
C ALA A 149 -1.80 11.72 4.21
N ARG A 150 -2.30 12.10 3.02
CA ARG A 150 -2.77 13.47 2.77
C ARG A 150 -3.94 13.84 3.68
N SER A 151 -4.82 12.90 4.04
CA SER A 151 -5.97 13.19 4.90
C SER A 151 -5.60 13.64 6.32
N TYR A 152 -4.36 13.43 6.76
CA TYR A 152 -3.85 13.91 8.05
C TYR A 152 -3.17 15.29 7.96
N LYS A 153 -3.12 15.90 6.77
CA LYS A 153 -2.52 17.22 6.55
C LYS A 153 -3.59 18.30 6.62
N SER A 154 -3.58 19.10 7.68
CA SER A 154 -4.52 20.21 7.88
C SER A 154 -4.26 21.42 6.97
N ASP A 155 -3.05 21.53 6.43
CA ASP A 155 -2.61 22.63 5.55
C ASP A 155 -3.04 22.46 4.09
N LYS A 156 -3.67 21.33 3.73
CA LYS A 156 -4.07 21.05 2.35
C LYS A 156 -5.58 21.19 2.17
N PRO A 157 -6.03 21.94 1.15
CA PRO A 157 -7.43 21.92 0.78
C PRO A 157 -7.83 20.51 0.36
N ASP A 158 -9.05 20.14 0.74
CA ASP A 158 -9.67 18.83 0.44
C ASP A 158 -8.80 17.64 0.82
N ALA A 159 -8.04 17.76 1.90
CA ALA A 159 -7.10 16.73 2.39
C ALA A 159 -7.75 15.34 2.48
N GLY A 160 -9.01 15.28 2.91
CA GLY A 160 -9.77 14.04 3.10
C GLY A 160 -10.45 13.48 1.85
N ARG A 161 -10.36 14.13 0.68
CA ARG A 161 -11.18 13.82 -0.51
C ARG A 161 -11.08 12.36 -0.96
N TRP A 162 -9.87 11.89 -1.25
CA TRP A 162 -9.66 10.52 -1.76
C TRP A 162 -9.81 9.45 -0.68
N ARG A 163 -9.47 9.76 0.58
CA ARG A 163 -9.82 8.90 1.72
C ARG A 163 -11.33 8.71 1.81
N SER A 164 -12.11 9.76 1.59
CA SER A 164 -13.58 9.70 1.63
C SER A 164 -14.15 8.91 0.44
N MET A 165 -13.50 8.95 -0.73
CA MET A 165 -13.88 8.07 -1.86
C MET A 165 -13.64 6.59 -1.51
N LEU A 166 -12.44 6.26 -1.02
CA LEU A 166 -12.12 4.90 -0.58
C LEU A 166 -13.08 4.41 0.51
N GLY A 167 -13.39 5.24 1.50
CA GLY A 167 -14.31 4.91 2.59
C GLY A 167 -15.74 4.66 2.10
N ARG A 168 -16.30 5.55 1.28
CA ARG A 168 -17.66 5.38 0.72
C ARG A 168 -17.81 4.14 -0.17
N SER A 169 -16.72 3.74 -0.83
CA SER A 169 -16.69 2.53 -1.67
C SER A 169 -16.29 1.26 -0.90
N GLY A 170 -16.22 1.30 0.44
CA GLY A 170 -15.91 0.13 1.27
C GLY A 170 -14.48 -0.39 1.10
N LYS A 171 -13.54 0.43 0.61
CA LYS A 171 -12.16 0.02 0.31
C LYS A 171 -11.22 0.17 1.52
N ILE A 172 -11.69 0.69 2.64
CA ILE A 172 -10.90 0.85 3.87
C ILE A 172 -11.43 -0.16 4.89
N ASP A 173 -10.62 -1.17 5.19
CA ASP A 173 -10.92 -2.14 6.24
C ASP A 173 -10.46 -1.62 7.60
N ASN A 174 -9.19 -1.16 7.68
CA ASN A 174 -8.65 -0.60 8.92
C ASN A 174 -7.60 0.48 8.66
N ILE A 175 -7.61 1.53 9.50
CA ILE A 175 -6.53 2.51 9.62
C ILE A 175 -6.06 2.51 11.07
N TRP A 176 -4.91 1.89 11.33
CA TRP A 176 -4.27 1.92 12.63
C TRP A 176 -3.47 3.23 12.79
N ASN A 177 -3.93 4.09 13.68
CA ASN A 177 -3.17 5.26 14.11
C ASN A 177 -2.19 4.84 15.22
N PHE A 178 -0.91 4.75 14.90
CA PHE A 178 0.13 4.49 15.88
C PHE A 178 0.23 5.69 16.81
N ARG A 179 0.12 5.44 18.12
CA ARG A 179 0.15 6.45 19.18
C ARG A 179 1.37 6.25 20.06
#